data_AF-A0A073JJ37-F1
#
_entry.id   AF-A0A073JJ37-F1
#
_cell.length_a   1.000
_cell.length_b   1.000
_cell.length_c   1.000
_cell.angle_alpha   90.00
_cell.angle_beta   90.00
_cell.angle_gamma   90.00
#
_symmetry.space_group_name_H-M   'P 1'
#
loop_
_entity.id
_entity.type
_entity.pdbx_description
1 polymer ?
#
loop_
_entity_poly.entity_id
_entity_poly.type
_entity_poly.pdbx_seq_one_letter_code
_entity_poly.pdbx_strand_id
1 'polypeptide(L)'
;MGTRSIIRITGIGLLCLTLGACAPSYRNHGYMPPEDELNQIVVGVDTRASVEETVGPPGASGVVNGGGYYYVRSRMRTFAFRAPDEIDRQVLAISFDSAGVVSNIETFGLEKGQVVPLTRRVSDSAVSNKTFLRQLLGNIGRIGPSGLGG
;
A
#
# COMPACT_ATOMS: atom_id res chain seq x y z
N MET A 1 17.50 -1.44 56.41
CA MET A 1 16.46 -1.83 55.41
C MET A 1 16.23 -3.32 55.51
N GLY A 2 15.04 -3.74 55.96
CA GLY A 2 14.75 -5.15 56.22
C GLY A 2 14.63 -5.99 54.95
N THR A 3 15.04 -7.26 55.01
CA THR A 3 15.03 -8.26 53.93
C THR A 3 13.69 -8.34 53.18
N ARG A 4 12.58 -8.08 53.89
CA ARG A 4 11.22 -8.01 53.34
C ARG A 4 11.01 -6.86 52.34
N SER A 5 11.71 -5.73 52.52
CA SER A 5 11.63 -4.58 51.61
C SER A 5 12.42 -4.82 50.32
N ILE A 6 13.55 -5.54 50.42
CA ILE A 6 14.38 -5.89 49.26
C ILE A 6 13.64 -6.88 48.35
N ILE A 7 13.01 -7.91 48.92
CA ILE A 7 12.21 -8.89 48.17
C ILE A 7 11.04 -8.23 47.43
N ARG A 8 10.37 -7.24 48.04
CA ARG A 8 9.27 -6.49 47.42
C ARG A 8 9.73 -5.63 46.25
N ILE A 9 10.87 -4.96 46.38
CA ILE A 9 11.42 -4.11 45.31
C ILE A 9 11.90 -4.98 44.13
N THR A 10 12.56 -6.10 44.40
CA THR A 10 12.99 -7.04 43.35
C THR A 10 11.79 -7.67 42.62
N GLY A 11 10.72 -8.04 43.34
CA GLY A 11 9.50 -8.59 42.74
C GLY A 11 8.77 -7.60 41.82
N ILE A 12 8.68 -6.33 42.21
CA ILE A 12 8.09 -5.26 41.36
C ILE A 12 8.97 -5.00 40.14
N GLY A 13 10.29 -4.96 40.30
CA GLY A 13 11.23 -4.79 39.19
C GLY A 13 11.13 -5.89 38.14
N LEU A 14 10.98 -7.15 38.56
CA LEU A 14 10.83 -8.29 37.67
C LEU A 14 9.49 -8.28 36.92
N LEU A 15 8.40 -7.85 37.58
CA LEU A 15 7.07 -7.74 36.95
C LEU A 15 7.01 -6.64 35.89
N CYS A 16 7.70 -5.51 36.10
CA CYS A 16 7.77 -4.44 35.10
C CYS A 16 8.53 -4.85 33.83
N LEU A 17 9.51 -5.77 33.94
CA LEU A 17 10.30 -6.24 32.80
C LEU A 17 9.53 -7.18 31.85
N THR A 18 8.44 -7.82 32.32
CA THR A 18 7.67 -8.76 31.48
C THR A 18 6.56 -8.09 30.66
N LEU A 19 6.25 -6.81 30.90
CA LEU A 19 5.18 -6.07 30.23
C LEU A 19 5.56 -5.53 28.83
N GLY A 20 6.85 -5.55 28.45
CA GLY A 20 7.33 -4.98 27.17
C GLY A 20 7.14 -5.86 25.93
N ALA A 21 6.72 -7.12 26.09
CA ALA A 21 6.73 -8.11 25.00
C ALA A 21 5.55 -8.00 24.00
N CYS A 22 4.53 -7.18 24.29
CA CYS A 22 3.30 -7.11 23.48
C CYS A 22 3.22 -5.84 22.60
N ALA A 23 4.28 -5.52 21.87
CA ALA A 23 4.24 -4.43 20.89
C ALA A 23 3.64 -4.91 19.55
N PRO A 24 2.78 -4.11 18.88
CA PRO A 24 2.33 -4.41 17.52
C PRO A 24 3.53 -4.36 16.56
N SER A 25 3.64 -5.35 15.68
CA SER A 25 4.57 -5.33 14.56
C SER A 25 3.86 -4.86 13.29
N TYR A 26 4.54 -4.05 12.49
CA TYR A 26 4.05 -3.58 11.20
C TYR A 26 4.93 -4.13 10.09
N ARG A 27 4.30 -4.66 9.04
CA ARG A 27 4.99 -5.11 7.82
C ARG A 27 4.41 -4.35 6.63
N ASN A 28 5.27 -3.73 5.83
CA ASN A 28 4.89 -3.05 4.60
C ASN A 28 5.34 -3.91 3.42
N HIS A 29 4.47 -4.08 2.43
CA HIS A 29 4.77 -4.79 1.19
C HIS A 29 4.46 -3.91 -0.01
N GLY A 30 5.19 -4.14 -1.10
CA GLY A 30 5.08 -3.39 -2.34
C GLY A 30 5.76 -2.02 -2.25
N TYR A 31 5.42 -1.15 -3.20
CA TYR A 31 6.04 0.17 -3.35
C TYR A 31 4.95 1.18 -3.71
N MET A 32 5.08 2.37 -3.14
CA MET A 32 4.23 3.52 -3.39
C MET A 32 5.15 4.73 -3.48
N PRO A 33 5.20 5.42 -4.64
CA PRO A 33 5.98 6.64 -4.76
C PRO A 33 5.51 7.69 -3.74
N PRO A 34 6.42 8.41 -3.09
CA PRO A 34 6.08 9.52 -2.20
C PRO A 34 5.41 10.66 -2.97
N GLU A 35 4.58 11.44 -2.28
CA GLU A 35 3.84 12.54 -2.92
C GLU A 35 4.77 13.57 -3.56
N ASP A 36 5.96 13.81 -3.00
CA ASP A 36 6.94 14.75 -3.53
C ASP A 36 7.48 14.34 -4.92
N GLU A 37 7.59 13.05 -5.20
CA GLU A 37 7.95 12.54 -6.53
C GLU A 37 6.75 12.62 -7.47
N LEU A 38 5.55 12.31 -7.00
CA LEU A 38 4.31 12.46 -7.79
C LEU A 38 4.00 13.92 -8.16
N ASN A 39 4.49 14.87 -7.37
CA ASN A 39 4.36 16.30 -7.65
C ASN A 39 5.31 16.78 -8.75
N GLN A 40 6.36 16.02 -9.05
CA GLN A 40 7.27 16.30 -10.17
C GLN A 40 6.65 15.88 -11.51
N ILE A 41 5.66 14.98 -11.49
CA ILE A 41 4.95 14.51 -12.69
C ILE A 41 3.85 15.50 -13.08
N VAL A 42 3.99 16.08 -14.27
CA VAL A 42 3.06 17.01 -14.89
C VAL A 42 2.12 16.27 -15.84
N VAL A 43 0.85 16.21 -15.45
CA VAL A 43 -0.23 15.64 -16.28
C VAL A 43 -0.37 16.43 -17.59
N GLY A 44 -0.45 15.72 -18.71
CA GLY A 44 -0.54 16.28 -20.06
C GLY A 44 0.81 16.63 -20.69
N VAL A 45 1.93 16.43 -19.99
CA VAL A 45 3.28 16.72 -20.49
C VAL A 45 4.19 15.50 -20.38
N ASP A 46 4.23 14.88 -19.20
CA ASP A 46 5.17 13.78 -18.97
C ASP A 46 4.77 12.49 -19.68
N THR A 47 5.76 11.72 -20.07
CA THR A 47 5.59 10.45 -20.77
C THR A 47 5.82 9.26 -19.86
N ARG A 48 5.51 8.05 -20.33
CA ARG A 48 5.86 6.79 -19.65
C ARG A 48 7.32 6.74 -19.19
N ALA A 49 8.26 7.11 -20.06
CA ALA A 49 9.68 7.09 -19.75
C ALA A 49 10.04 8.08 -18.63
N SER A 50 9.50 9.30 -18.69
CA SER A 50 9.69 10.33 -17.67
C SER A 50 9.15 9.89 -16.30
N VAL A 51 8.02 9.19 -16.28
CA VAL A 51 7.45 8.61 -15.06
C VAL A 51 8.37 7.53 -14.49
N GLU A 52 8.87 6.59 -15.30
CA GLU A 52 9.80 5.55 -14.83
C GLU A 52 11.11 6.14 -14.31
N GLU A 53 11.59 7.22 -14.90
CA GLU A 53 12.79 7.91 -14.43
C GLU A 53 12.56 8.61 -13.08
N THR A 54 11.36 9.15 -12.87
CA THR A 54 11.01 9.90 -11.66
C THR A 54 10.66 8.98 -10.48
N VAL A 55 9.82 7.97 -10.70
CA VAL A 55 9.24 7.12 -9.63
C VAL A 55 9.60 5.64 -9.78
N GLY A 56 10.43 5.27 -10.75
CA GLY A 56 10.83 3.89 -11.00
C GLY A 56 9.78 3.05 -11.73
N PRO A 57 10.14 1.81 -12.11
CA PRO A 57 9.25 0.92 -12.84
C PRO A 57 8.05 0.49 -11.99
N PRO A 58 6.85 0.34 -12.58
CA PRO A 58 5.65 -0.06 -11.85
C PRO A 58 5.71 -1.53 -11.42
N GLY A 59 5.06 -1.84 -10.28
CA GLY A 59 4.92 -3.22 -9.80
C GLY A 59 4.01 -4.09 -10.68
N ALA A 60 3.11 -3.46 -11.44
CA ALA A 60 2.32 -4.10 -12.48
C ALA A 60 2.12 -3.12 -13.65
N SER A 61 2.99 -3.19 -14.67
CA SER A 61 2.75 -2.57 -15.98
C SER A 61 1.96 -3.51 -16.88
N GLY A 62 1.05 -2.96 -17.69
CA GLY A 62 0.50 -3.68 -18.86
C GLY A 62 -0.53 -4.78 -18.60
N VAL A 63 -0.87 -5.09 -17.34
CA VAL A 63 -1.87 -6.13 -17.00
C VAL A 63 -3.31 -5.70 -17.34
N VAL A 64 -3.55 -4.41 -17.58
CA VAL A 64 -4.87 -3.84 -17.89
C VAL A 64 -4.91 -3.34 -19.31
N ASN A 65 -6.01 -3.65 -20.01
CA ASN A 65 -6.42 -3.04 -21.27
C ASN A 65 -6.32 -1.50 -21.14
N GLY A 66 -5.25 -0.91 -21.71
CA GLY A 66 -4.95 0.52 -21.61
C GLY A 66 -3.51 0.88 -21.20
N GLY A 67 -2.71 -0.08 -20.72
CA GLY A 67 -1.26 0.14 -20.52
C GLY A 67 -0.90 1.20 -19.46
N GLY A 68 -1.76 1.38 -18.45
CA GLY A 68 -1.49 2.22 -17.29
C GLY A 68 -0.45 1.61 -16.33
N TYR A 69 0.11 2.45 -15.47
CA TYR A 69 1.06 2.06 -14.43
C TYR A 69 0.35 1.95 -13.09
N TYR A 70 0.62 0.85 -12.38
CA TYR A 70 0.02 0.57 -11.09
C TYR A 70 1.10 0.31 -10.06
N TYR A 71 1.05 1.09 -8.98
CA TYR A 71 1.89 0.92 -7.79
C TYR A 71 0.99 0.51 -6.64
N VAL A 72 1.39 -0.52 -5.90
CA VAL A 72 0.57 -1.10 -4.85
C VAL A 72 1.40 -1.19 -3.59
N ARG A 73 0.83 -0.72 -2.49
CA ARG A 73 1.39 -0.88 -1.15
C ARG A 73 0.34 -1.43 -0.22
N SER A 74 0.75 -2.39 0.62
CA SER A 74 -0.07 -2.88 1.72
C SER A 74 0.68 -2.79 3.04
N ARG A 75 -0.04 -2.54 4.12
CA ARG A 75 0.46 -2.51 5.49
C ARG A 75 -0.33 -3.49 6.33
N MET A 76 0.40 -4.46 6.86
CA MET A 76 -0.10 -5.48 7.77
C MET A 76 0.28 -5.11 9.20
N ARG A 77 -0.64 -5.27 10.12
CA ARG A 77 -0.42 -5.15 11.57
C ARG A 77 -0.61 -6.51 12.20
N THR A 78 0.41 -7.00 12.91
CA THR A 78 0.30 -8.20 13.74
C THR A 78 0.40 -7.80 15.20
N PHE A 79 -0.59 -8.19 16.01
CA PHE A 79 -0.62 -7.90 17.44
C PHE A 79 -0.76 -9.19 18.26
N ALA A 80 0.23 -9.44 19.11
CA ALA A 80 0.32 -10.65 19.92
C ALA A 80 0.20 -11.93 19.06
N PHE A 81 -0.66 -12.86 19.47
CA PHE A 81 -0.93 -14.14 18.81
C PHE A 81 -2.09 -14.07 17.79
N ARG A 82 -2.62 -12.86 17.50
CA ARG A 82 -3.67 -12.71 16.48
C ARG A 82 -3.10 -12.85 15.07
N ALA A 83 -3.96 -13.26 14.14
CA ALA A 83 -3.62 -13.25 12.72
C ALA A 83 -3.23 -11.83 12.27
N PRO A 84 -2.31 -11.68 11.29
CA PRO A 84 -2.01 -10.39 10.70
C PRO A 84 -3.28 -9.77 10.09
N ASP A 85 -3.58 -8.54 10.50
CA ASP A 85 -4.69 -7.77 9.96
C ASP A 85 -4.15 -6.75 8.95
N GLU A 86 -4.76 -6.69 7.76
CA GLU A 86 -4.45 -5.66 6.78
C GLU A 86 -5.12 -4.35 7.20
N ILE A 87 -4.30 -3.35 7.58
CA ILE A 87 -4.80 -2.08 8.10
C ILE A 87 -4.87 -0.99 7.03
N ASP A 88 -4.12 -1.14 5.95
CA ASP A 88 -4.06 -0.16 4.85
C ASP A 88 -3.58 -0.86 3.57
N ARG A 89 -4.28 -0.62 2.47
CA ARG A 89 -3.83 -0.99 1.13
C ARG A 89 -4.19 0.12 0.18
N GLN A 90 -3.18 0.57 -0.56
CA GLN A 90 -3.27 1.68 -1.47
C GLN A 90 -2.78 1.26 -2.85
N VAL A 91 -3.45 1.79 -3.87
CA VAL A 91 -3.11 1.61 -5.27
C VAL A 91 -3.03 2.98 -5.91
N LEU A 92 -1.86 3.34 -6.41
CA LEU A 92 -1.68 4.47 -7.30
C LEU A 92 -1.82 3.96 -8.74
N ALA A 93 -2.71 4.59 -9.50
CA ALA A 93 -2.90 4.36 -10.93
C ALA A 93 -2.49 5.62 -11.70
N ILE A 94 -1.50 5.47 -12.58
CA ILE A 94 -1.12 6.49 -13.56
C ILE A 94 -1.63 6.02 -14.92
N SER A 95 -2.50 6.82 -15.51
CA SER A 95 -3.08 6.56 -16.83
C SER A 95 -2.34 7.38 -17.89
N PHE A 96 -2.27 6.83 -19.09
CA PHE A 96 -1.66 7.47 -20.24
C PHE A 96 -2.67 7.56 -21.37
N ASP A 97 -2.54 8.59 -22.21
CA ASP A 97 -3.28 8.70 -23.46
C ASP A 97 -2.70 7.78 -24.56
N SER A 98 -3.27 7.87 -25.77
CA SER A 98 -2.81 7.11 -26.93
C SER A 98 -1.40 7.49 -27.40
N ALA A 99 -0.92 8.70 -27.10
CA ALA A 99 0.43 9.16 -27.39
C ALA A 99 1.44 8.71 -26.31
N GLY A 100 0.97 8.18 -25.18
CA GLY A 100 1.80 7.76 -24.06
C GLY A 100 2.16 8.87 -23.09
N VAL A 101 1.40 9.95 -23.11
CA VAL A 101 1.50 11.08 -22.18
C VAL A 101 0.57 10.84 -20.99
N VAL A 102 0.99 11.22 -19.79
CA VAL A 102 0.21 11.09 -18.56
C VAL A 102 -1.11 11.85 -18.71
N SER A 103 -2.23 11.15 -18.61
CA SER A 103 -3.57 11.74 -18.68
C SER A 103 -4.23 11.86 -17.30
N ASN A 104 -3.81 11.03 -16.35
CA ASN A 104 -4.41 11.02 -15.02
C ASN A 104 -3.51 10.33 -13.99
N ILE A 105 -3.53 10.83 -12.75
CA ILE A 105 -2.90 10.22 -11.59
C ILE A 105 -3.96 10.13 -10.49
N GLU A 106 -4.30 8.90 -10.09
CA GLU A 106 -5.27 8.64 -9.03
C GLU A 106 -4.73 7.67 -8.00
N THR A 107 -4.93 7.99 -6.73
CA THR A 107 -4.64 7.07 -5.63
C THR A 107 -5.95 6.53 -5.08
N PHE A 108 -6.00 5.22 -4.86
CA PHE A 108 -7.13 4.51 -4.31
C PHE A 108 -6.73 3.81 -3.01
N GLY A 109 -7.58 3.85 -2.00
CA GLY A 109 -7.45 3.09 -0.77
C GLY A 109 -8.53 2.01 -0.65
N LEU A 110 -8.33 1.09 0.29
CA LEU A 110 -9.40 0.22 0.80
C LEU A 110 -9.93 0.77 2.12
N GLU A 111 -11.11 1.37 2.09
CA GLU A 111 -11.89 1.66 3.29
C GLU A 111 -13.00 0.63 3.44
N LYS A 112 -12.91 -0.22 4.47
CA LYS A 112 -13.90 -1.27 4.76
C LYS A 112 -14.22 -2.19 3.57
N GLY A 113 -13.21 -2.52 2.76
CA GLY A 113 -13.37 -3.36 1.57
C GLY A 113 -13.99 -2.66 0.35
N GLN A 114 -14.20 -1.35 0.42
CA GLN A 114 -14.62 -0.52 -0.71
C GLN A 114 -13.43 0.29 -1.25
N VAL A 115 -13.33 0.37 -2.57
CA VAL A 115 -12.31 1.16 -3.26
C VAL A 115 -12.74 2.62 -3.23
N VAL A 116 -11.95 3.48 -2.57
CA VAL A 116 -12.21 4.91 -2.46
C VAL A 116 -11.04 5.72 -3.03
N PRO A 117 -11.27 6.76 -3.85
CA PRO A 117 -10.22 7.63 -4.33
C PRO A 117 -9.72 8.51 -3.17
N LEU A 118 -8.42 8.49 -2.91
CA LEU A 118 -7.74 9.30 -1.89
C LEU A 118 -7.25 10.63 -2.46
N THR A 119 -6.72 10.63 -3.69
CA THR A 119 -6.32 11.84 -4.41
C THR A 119 -6.49 11.66 -5.92
N ARG A 120 -6.67 12.77 -6.65
CA ARG A 120 -6.94 12.79 -8.09
C ARG A 120 -6.32 14.02 -8.75
N ARG A 121 -5.57 13.80 -9.84
CA ARG A 121 -5.09 14.83 -10.77
C ARG A 121 -5.38 14.39 -12.21
N VAL A 122 -6.32 15.06 -12.87
CA VAL A 122 -6.86 14.70 -14.19
C VAL A 122 -6.62 15.81 -15.21
N SER A 123 -6.36 15.46 -16.47
CA SER A 123 -6.50 16.38 -17.61
C SER A 123 -7.85 16.26 -18.34
N ASP A 124 -8.51 15.09 -18.29
CA ASP A 124 -9.87 14.83 -18.80
C ASP A 124 -10.54 13.66 -18.02
N SER A 125 -11.72 13.21 -18.46
CA SER A 125 -12.63 12.26 -17.81
C SER A 125 -11.95 10.98 -17.26
N ALA A 126 -12.19 10.71 -15.97
CA ALA A 126 -11.49 9.72 -15.14
C ALA A 126 -11.68 8.23 -15.53
N VAL A 127 -10.72 7.42 -15.04
CA VAL A 127 -10.47 5.97 -15.22
C VAL A 127 -11.65 5.08 -15.65
N SER A 128 -11.41 4.35 -16.74
CA SER A 128 -12.36 3.47 -17.43
C SER A 128 -12.64 2.11 -16.74
N ASN A 129 -11.93 1.69 -15.67
CA ASN A 129 -12.09 0.33 -15.14
C ASN A 129 -12.05 0.19 -13.60
N LYS A 130 -13.08 0.70 -12.92
CA LYS A 130 -13.32 0.47 -11.47
C LYS A 130 -13.34 -1.02 -11.08
N THR A 131 -13.77 -1.91 -11.98
CA THR A 131 -13.81 -3.36 -11.77
C THR A 131 -12.42 -3.96 -11.64
N PHE A 132 -11.45 -3.51 -12.45
CA PHE A 132 -10.06 -3.97 -12.35
C PHE A 132 -9.42 -3.49 -11.04
N LEU A 133 -9.58 -2.21 -10.69
CA LEU A 133 -9.06 -1.69 -9.42
C LEU A 133 -9.62 -2.46 -8.23
N ARG A 134 -10.90 -2.88 -8.28
CA ARG A 134 -11.51 -3.76 -7.28
C ARG A 134 -10.89 -5.16 -7.26
N GLN A 135 -10.52 -5.73 -8.41
CA GLN A 135 -9.80 -7.01 -8.46
C GLN A 135 -8.38 -6.87 -7.90
N LEU A 136 -7.66 -5.80 -8.25
CA LEU A 136 -6.30 -5.55 -7.75
C LEU A 136 -6.30 -5.35 -6.22
N LEU A 137 -7.24 -4.55 -5.72
CA LEU A 137 -7.38 -4.28 -4.30
C LEU A 137 -7.95 -5.49 -3.54
N GLY A 138 -8.91 -6.21 -4.11
CA GLY A 138 -9.65 -7.29 -3.44
C GLY A 138 -9.08 -8.70 -3.57
N ASN A 139 -8.26 -9.01 -4.59
CA ASN A 139 -7.94 -10.41 -4.94
C ASN A 139 -6.48 -10.86 -4.68
N ILE A 140 -5.53 -9.96 -4.39
CA ILE A 140 -4.11 -10.33 -4.25
C ILE A 140 -3.82 -11.17 -2.98
N GLY A 141 -4.78 -11.34 -2.06
CA GLY A 141 -4.64 -12.22 -0.89
C GLY A 141 -5.06 -13.70 -1.08
N ARG A 142 -5.69 -14.06 -2.21
CA ARG A 142 -6.17 -15.44 -2.48
C ARG A 142 -5.44 -16.18 -3.59
N ILE A 143 -4.53 -15.51 -4.32
CA ILE A 143 -3.72 -16.18 -5.34
C ILE A 143 -2.48 -16.77 -4.68
N GLY A 144 -2.60 -18.01 -4.22
CA GLY A 144 -1.44 -18.90 -4.12
C GLY A 144 -0.97 -19.31 -5.53
N PRO A 145 0.26 -19.86 -5.68
CA PRO A 145 0.81 -20.31 -6.98
C PRO A 145 -0.05 -21.35 -7.70
N SER A 146 -1.07 -21.90 -7.04
CA SER A 146 -1.99 -22.93 -7.51
C SER A 146 -3.26 -22.40 -8.20
N GLY A 147 -3.41 -21.08 -8.39
CA GLY A 147 -4.63 -20.48 -8.98
C GLY A 147 -4.60 -20.18 -10.48
N LEU A 148 -3.48 -20.43 -11.19
CA LEU A 148 -3.30 -20.11 -12.62
C LEU A 148 -3.37 -21.36 -13.52
N GLY A 149 -4.19 -22.34 -13.14
CA GLY A 149 -4.42 -23.56 -13.90
C GLY A 149 -5.86 -24.00 -13.75
N GLY A 150 -6.74 -23.42 -14.57
CA GLY A 150 -8.14 -23.78 -14.74
C GLY A 150 -8.64 -23.24 -16.06
#